data_AF-A0A542XAD1-F1
#
_entry.id   AF-A0A542XAD1-F1
#
_cell.length_a   1.000
_cell.length_b   1.000
_cell.length_c   1.000
_cell.angle_alpha   90.00
_cell.angle_beta   90.00
_cell.angle_gamma   90.00
#
_symmetry.space_group_name_H-M   'P 1'
#
loop_
_entity.id
_entity.type
_entity.pdbx_description
1 polymer ?
#
loop_
_entity_poly.entity_id
_entity_poly.type
_entity_poly.pdbx_seq_one_letter_code
_entity_poly.pdbx_strand_id
1 'polypeptide(L)'
;MKNRRASLLVVPAVLAAMTLSACQDEAPTAAPPTPASQPPSPTQTQQPQQPAPSTQAPAPAPSTSEAPAPAPTTQTPSSSAAPAPSGSGAGGQCESSSLFPIKRGSVQPKPLNTPQTGTSLSDRTAEIRIGNPEIDTSGGDSYFPGDGMQTVIYPVTMKITNGSFIVARLAYGLVDDQDNPCQPDTLGGVLPKGEQFEVETVQEGSSLTKKIAFAVPIGADLSKYSVVFADDYNSGDAELAWTAK
;
A
#
# COMPACT_ATOMS: atom_id res chain seq x y z
N MET A 1 -23.91 56.97 -16.91
CA MET A 1 -23.24 57.49 -18.13
C MET A 1 -21.79 57.83 -17.79
N LYS A 2 -20.86 57.62 -18.75
CA LYS A 2 -19.38 57.56 -18.66
C LYS A 2 -18.83 56.24 -18.10
N ASN A 3 -17.85 55.56 -18.71
CA ASN A 3 -17.28 55.61 -20.05
C ASN A 3 -16.51 54.28 -20.25
N ARG A 4 -16.51 53.76 -21.49
CA ARG A 4 -15.79 52.55 -21.95
C ARG A 4 -14.27 52.66 -21.72
N ARG A 5 -13.60 51.52 -21.51
CA ARG A 5 -12.61 50.95 -22.46
C ARG A 5 -12.09 49.59 -21.97
N ALA A 6 -12.28 48.59 -22.82
CA ALA A 6 -11.60 47.30 -22.77
C ALA A 6 -10.16 47.47 -23.27
N SER A 7 -9.21 46.80 -22.61
CA SER A 7 -7.87 46.55 -23.14
C SER A 7 -7.65 45.05 -23.15
N LEU A 8 -7.82 44.45 -24.33
CA LEU A 8 -7.27 43.14 -24.67
C LEU A 8 -5.76 43.28 -24.79
N LEU A 9 -5.01 42.50 -24.02
CA LEU A 9 -3.57 42.31 -24.23
C LEU A 9 -3.39 41.00 -24.98
N VAL A 10 -3.05 41.15 -26.26
CA VAL A 10 -2.62 40.09 -27.17
C VAL A 10 -1.18 39.73 -26.82
N VAL A 11 -0.94 38.49 -26.39
CA VAL A 11 0.41 37.95 -26.20
C VAL A 11 0.87 37.34 -27.52
N PRO A 12 2.00 37.77 -28.10
CA PRO A 12 2.53 37.14 -29.30
C PRO A 12 3.13 35.77 -28.96
N ALA A 13 2.67 34.75 -29.68
CA ALA A 13 3.26 33.43 -29.73
C ALA A 13 4.64 33.49 -30.39
N VAL A 14 5.67 33.04 -29.69
CA VAL A 14 7.00 32.80 -30.28
C VAL A 14 7.11 31.30 -30.53
N LEU A 15 6.96 30.92 -31.80
CA LEU A 15 7.19 29.60 -32.34
C LEU A 15 8.71 29.45 -32.56
N ALA A 16 9.40 28.71 -31.70
CA ALA A 16 10.80 28.35 -31.93
C ALA A 16 10.85 26.95 -32.57
N ALA A 17 10.85 26.91 -33.90
CA ALA A 17 11.22 25.73 -34.66
C ALA A 17 12.76 25.69 -34.76
N MET A 18 13.40 24.81 -34.01
CA MET A 18 14.81 24.46 -34.24
C MET A 18 14.85 23.12 -34.99
N THR A 19 15.19 23.23 -36.28
CA THR A 19 15.47 22.12 -37.17
C THR A 19 16.97 21.79 -37.18
N LEU A 20 17.24 20.49 -37.24
CA LEU A 20 18.39 19.81 -37.85
C LEU A 20 19.77 19.88 -37.16
N SER A 21 20.20 18.71 -36.69
CA SER A 21 21.41 18.08 -37.24
C SER A 21 21.37 16.58 -36.94
N ALA A 22 21.13 15.78 -37.99
CA ALA A 22 21.39 14.35 -37.96
C ALA A 22 22.90 14.15 -37.97
N CYS A 23 23.47 13.68 -36.87
CA CYS A 23 24.77 13.03 -36.90
C CYS A 23 24.53 11.58 -37.36
N GLN A 24 24.78 11.32 -38.64
CA GLN A 24 25.11 9.97 -39.10
C GLN A 24 26.52 9.67 -38.59
N ASP A 25 26.62 8.76 -37.63
CA ASP A 25 27.88 8.10 -37.29
C ASP A 25 27.74 6.64 -37.71
N GLU A 26 28.43 6.27 -38.79
CA GLU A 26 28.59 4.90 -39.24
C GLU A 26 29.67 4.22 -38.39
N ALA A 27 29.31 3.20 -37.60
CA ALA A 27 30.16 2.04 -37.29
C ALA A 27 29.41 1.02 -36.39
N PRO A 28 29.84 -0.25 -36.33
CA PRO A 28 30.21 -1.16 -37.40
C PRO A 28 29.20 -2.34 -37.49
N THR A 29 29.08 -2.93 -38.67
CA THR A 29 28.32 -4.17 -38.89
C THR A 29 28.80 -5.28 -37.95
N ALA A 30 27.94 -5.67 -37.01
CA ALA A 30 28.15 -6.87 -36.20
C ALA A 30 28.10 -8.11 -37.10
N ALA A 31 29.15 -8.92 -37.07
CA ALA A 31 29.20 -10.20 -37.76
C ALA A 31 28.09 -11.14 -37.24
N PRO A 32 27.50 -11.99 -38.10
CA PRO A 32 26.51 -12.97 -37.65
C PRO A 32 27.17 -14.01 -36.72
N PRO A 33 26.49 -14.45 -35.65
CA PRO A 33 27.01 -15.52 -34.81
C PRO A 33 27.07 -16.84 -35.59
N THR A 34 28.23 -17.48 -35.53
CA THR A 34 28.52 -18.84 -35.98
C THR A 34 27.53 -19.84 -35.32
N PRO A 35 27.02 -20.87 -36.03
CA PRO A 35 26.23 -21.92 -35.38
C PRO A 35 27.15 -22.74 -34.48
N ALA A 36 26.98 -22.62 -33.16
CA ALA A 36 27.63 -23.50 -32.21
C ALA A 36 26.80 -24.77 -32.03
N SER A 37 27.50 -25.88 -32.24
CA SER A 37 27.16 -27.30 -32.11
C SER A 37 26.19 -27.68 -30.99
N GLN A 38 25.41 -28.73 -31.29
CA GLN A 38 24.54 -29.49 -30.39
C GLN A 38 25.15 -29.74 -28.99
N PRO A 39 24.34 -29.72 -27.92
CA PRO A 39 24.74 -30.27 -26.64
C PRO A 39 24.84 -31.80 -26.70
N PRO A 40 25.82 -32.43 -26.02
CA PRO A 40 25.84 -33.87 -25.83
C PRO A 40 24.75 -34.32 -24.85
N SER A 41 24.22 -35.51 -25.09
CA SER A 41 23.25 -36.22 -24.25
C SER A 41 23.69 -36.34 -22.78
N PRO A 42 22.75 -36.35 -21.82
CA PRO A 42 23.10 -36.51 -20.41
C PRO A 42 23.59 -37.93 -20.12
N THR A 43 24.83 -38.04 -19.69
CA THR A 43 25.40 -39.25 -19.08
C THR A 43 24.82 -39.40 -17.67
N GLN A 44 24.15 -40.53 -17.44
CA GLN A 44 23.72 -41.00 -16.13
C GLN A 44 24.90 -40.97 -15.14
N THR A 45 24.75 -40.24 -14.04
CA THR A 45 25.53 -40.47 -12.84
C THR A 45 24.61 -41.07 -11.80
N GLN A 46 25.05 -42.23 -11.31
CA GLN A 46 24.38 -43.09 -10.36
C GLN A 46 24.11 -42.35 -9.05
N GLN A 47 22.86 -42.37 -8.61
CA GLN A 47 22.46 -41.95 -7.28
C GLN A 47 22.77 -43.09 -6.29
N PRO A 48 23.49 -42.84 -5.17
CA PRO A 48 23.65 -43.82 -4.12
C PRO A 48 22.31 -44.17 -3.45
N GLN A 49 22.19 -45.45 -3.13
CA GLN A 49 21.05 -46.13 -2.52
C GLN A 49 20.50 -45.38 -1.29
N GLN A 50 19.19 -45.15 -1.30
CA GLN A 50 18.40 -44.76 -0.14
C GLN A 50 18.13 -46.02 0.73
N PRO A 51 18.44 -46.02 2.04
CA PRO A 51 18.04 -47.10 2.93
C PRO A 51 16.52 -47.12 3.16
N ALA A 52 16.00 -48.33 3.37
CA ALA A 52 14.59 -48.65 3.59
C ALA A 52 13.94 -47.92 4.79
N PRO A 53 12.60 -47.73 4.79
CA PRO A 53 11.90 -47.17 5.95
C PRO A 53 11.94 -48.18 7.12
N SER A 54 12.51 -47.74 8.24
CA SER A 54 12.42 -48.48 9.50
C SER A 54 11.07 -48.18 10.13
N THR A 55 10.20 -49.19 10.20
CA THR A 55 8.97 -49.17 10.98
C THR A 55 9.32 -49.09 12.47
N GLN A 56 9.28 -47.90 13.08
CA GLN A 56 9.30 -47.78 14.53
C GLN A 56 7.88 -47.95 15.09
N ALA A 57 7.74 -48.92 15.99
CA ALA A 57 6.56 -49.11 16.80
C ALA A 57 6.34 -47.91 17.75
N PRO A 58 5.09 -47.57 18.12
CA PRO A 58 4.83 -46.54 19.11
C PRO A 58 5.38 -46.94 20.49
N ALA A 59 6.06 -46.01 21.16
CA ALA A 59 6.44 -46.14 22.56
C ALA A 59 5.19 -46.15 23.47
N PRO A 60 5.20 -46.90 24.59
CA PRO A 60 4.09 -46.91 25.54
C PRO A 60 3.94 -45.56 26.24
N ALA A 61 2.68 -45.14 26.43
CA ALA A 61 2.31 -43.94 27.18
C ALA A 61 2.75 -44.04 28.65
N PRO A 62 3.26 -42.97 29.27
CA PRO A 62 3.44 -42.93 30.72
C PRO A 62 2.07 -42.79 31.40
N SER A 63 1.73 -43.79 32.21
CA SER A 63 0.65 -43.70 33.21
C SER A 63 1.11 -42.83 34.36
N THR A 64 0.52 -41.64 34.50
CA THR A 64 0.51 -40.88 35.75
C THR A 64 -0.92 -40.82 36.26
N SER A 65 -1.16 -41.57 37.33
CA SER A 65 -2.30 -41.37 38.23
C SER A 65 -2.19 -39.98 38.84
N GLU A 66 -3.10 -39.08 38.49
CA GLU A 66 -3.31 -37.83 39.21
C GLU A 66 -4.75 -37.80 39.75
N ALA A 67 -4.88 -37.43 41.02
CA ALA A 67 -6.11 -37.46 41.80
C ALA A 67 -7.17 -36.47 41.24
N PRO A 68 -8.46 -36.64 41.56
CA PRO A 68 -9.50 -35.76 41.05
C PRO A 68 -9.33 -34.32 41.57
N ALA A 69 -9.41 -33.35 40.65
CA ALA A 69 -9.48 -31.93 40.96
C ALA A 69 -10.75 -31.60 41.79
N PRO A 70 -10.69 -30.64 42.73
CA PRO A 70 -11.88 -30.14 43.41
C PRO A 70 -12.79 -29.36 42.45
N ALA A 71 -14.10 -29.46 42.69
CA ALA A 71 -15.16 -28.86 41.90
C ALA A 71 -15.03 -27.32 41.75
N PRO A 72 -15.44 -26.74 40.60
CA PRO A 72 -15.41 -25.29 40.42
C PRO A 72 -16.48 -24.63 41.30
N THR A 73 -16.05 -23.70 42.14
CA THR A 73 -16.94 -22.75 42.81
C THR A 73 -17.55 -21.81 41.78
N THR A 74 -18.87 -21.73 41.84
CA THR A 74 -19.70 -20.83 41.03
C THR A 74 -19.39 -19.39 41.41
N GLN A 75 -18.51 -18.72 40.67
CA GLN A 75 -18.39 -17.27 40.69
C GLN A 75 -19.16 -16.70 39.50
N THR A 76 -20.23 -15.99 39.84
CA THR A 76 -20.98 -15.09 38.97
C THR A 76 -20.00 -14.22 38.17
N PRO A 77 -20.11 -14.11 36.84
CA PRO A 77 -19.35 -13.08 36.15
C PRO A 77 -19.88 -11.73 36.63
N SER A 78 -19.05 -11.01 37.39
CA SER A 78 -19.20 -9.57 37.52
C SER A 78 -19.22 -9.01 36.11
N SER A 79 -20.33 -8.35 35.76
CA SER A 79 -20.37 -7.45 34.61
C SER A 79 -19.37 -6.34 34.87
N SER A 80 -18.12 -6.57 34.48
CA SER A 80 -17.20 -5.48 34.17
C SER A 80 -17.76 -4.83 32.92
N ALA A 81 -18.57 -3.80 33.11
CA ALA A 81 -18.79 -2.80 32.09
C ALA A 81 -17.42 -2.46 31.48
N ALA A 82 -17.34 -2.53 30.15
CA ALA A 82 -16.18 -2.04 29.42
C ALA A 82 -15.83 -0.65 29.96
N PRO A 83 -14.55 -0.33 30.23
CA PRO A 83 -14.19 1.03 30.57
C PRO A 83 -14.66 1.91 29.41
N ALA A 84 -15.57 2.84 29.69
CA ALA A 84 -15.83 3.93 28.78
C ALA A 84 -14.47 4.59 28.50
N PRO A 85 -14.08 4.82 27.23
CA PRO A 85 -12.89 5.59 26.97
C PRO A 85 -13.12 6.99 27.55
N SER A 86 -12.43 7.29 28.64
CA SER A 86 -12.25 8.65 29.14
C SER A 86 -11.39 9.41 28.14
N GLY A 87 -11.97 9.76 27.00
CA GLY A 87 -11.38 10.63 26.00
C GLY A 87 -11.54 12.08 26.44
N SER A 88 -10.71 12.54 27.37
CA SER A 88 -10.39 13.96 27.45
C SER A 88 -9.66 14.31 26.15
N GLY A 89 -10.40 14.88 25.20
CA GLY A 89 -9.93 15.26 23.88
C GLY A 89 -8.75 16.23 23.94
N ALA A 90 -7.56 15.70 23.74
CA ALA A 90 -6.58 16.35 22.90
C ALA A 90 -6.71 15.65 21.53
N GLY A 91 -7.49 16.24 20.62
CA GLY A 91 -7.49 15.79 19.23
C GLY A 91 -6.08 16.03 18.69
N GLY A 92 -5.26 14.99 18.68
CA GLY A 92 -3.91 15.05 18.11
C GLY A 92 -3.99 15.35 16.61
N GLN A 93 -2.88 15.83 16.05
CA GLN A 93 -2.68 15.85 14.60
C GLN A 93 -2.14 14.50 14.16
N CYS A 94 -2.18 14.24 12.85
CA CYS A 94 -1.39 13.13 12.34
C CYS A 94 0.10 13.43 12.45
N GLU A 95 0.85 12.43 12.92
CA GLU A 95 2.31 12.43 12.92
C GLU A 95 2.79 11.19 12.17
N SER A 96 3.82 11.37 11.33
CA SER A 96 4.47 10.26 10.64
C SER A 96 5.98 10.40 10.68
N SER A 97 6.65 9.29 10.96
CA SER A 97 8.10 9.10 10.82
C SER A 97 8.45 8.36 9.53
N SER A 98 7.50 8.20 8.60
CA SER A 98 7.74 7.60 7.28
C SER A 98 8.83 8.37 6.53
N LEU A 99 9.71 7.64 5.85
CA LEU A 99 10.69 8.21 4.93
C LEU A 99 10.06 8.67 3.60
N PHE A 100 8.83 8.24 3.33
CA PHE A 100 8.07 8.54 2.13
C PHE A 100 6.69 9.12 2.50
N PRO A 101 6.63 10.27 3.17
CA PRO A 101 5.35 10.93 3.44
C PRO A 101 4.79 11.49 2.13
N ILE A 102 3.50 11.28 1.88
CA ILE A 102 2.79 11.86 0.74
C ILE A 102 1.88 12.97 1.27
N LYS A 103 2.02 14.17 0.70
CA LYS A 103 1.15 15.33 0.96
C LYS A 103 0.10 15.45 -0.13
N ARG A 104 -1.10 15.89 0.22
CA ARG A 104 -2.17 16.14 -0.75
C ARG A 104 -1.91 17.40 -1.56
N GLY A 105 -1.35 18.44 -0.94
CA GLY A 105 -1.17 19.74 -1.59
C GLY A 105 -2.49 20.31 -2.13
N SER A 106 -2.50 20.70 -3.41
CA SER A 106 -3.68 21.27 -4.07
C SER A 106 -4.67 20.25 -4.64
N VAL A 107 -4.39 18.95 -4.53
CA VAL A 107 -5.25 17.90 -5.10
C VAL A 107 -6.60 17.91 -4.40
N GLN A 108 -7.67 18.09 -5.19
CA GLN A 108 -9.02 18.09 -4.67
C GLN A 108 -9.50 16.65 -4.46
N PRO A 109 -9.86 16.26 -3.22
CA PRO A 109 -10.27 14.90 -2.96
C PRO A 109 -11.64 14.60 -3.56
N LYS A 110 -11.79 13.41 -4.13
CA LYS A 110 -13.10 12.88 -4.53
C LYS A 110 -13.71 12.06 -3.39
N PRO A 111 -15.03 11.83 -3.38
CA PRO A 111 -15.62 10.94 -2.40
C PRO A 111 -15.01 9.54 -2.45
N LEU A 112 -14.86 8.89 -1.30
CA LEU A 112 -14.57 7.46 -1.21
C LEU A 112 -15.52 6.66 -2.12
N ASN A 113 -15.04 5.52 -2.60
CA ASN A 113 -15.63 4.64 -3.60
C ASN A 113 -15.72 5.22 -5.03
N THR A 114 -15.30 6.47 -5.26
CA THR A 114 -15.18 7.03 -6.62
C THR A 114 -13.91 6.50 -7.29
N PRO A 115 -13.99 5.78 -8.41
CA PRO A 115 -12.80 5.39 -9.16
C PRO A 115 -12.08 6.63 -9.72
N GLN A 116 -10.76 6.63 -9.68
CA GLN A 116 -9.91 7.63 -10.31
C GLN A 116 -8.79 6.95 -11.08
N THR A 117 -8.31 7.58 -12.15
CA THR A 117 -7.20 7.06 -12.95
C THR A 117 -5.89 7.65 -12.46
N GLY A 118 -4.98 6.80 -11.97
CA GLY A 118 -3.59 7.16 -11.70
C GLY A 118 -2.73 6.87 -12.92
N THR A 119 -1.66 7.65 -13.08
CA THR A 119 -0.75 7.55 -14.23
C THR A 119 0.67 7.36 -13.71
N SER A 120 1.35 6.32 -14.19
CA SER A 120 2.72 6.08 -13.80
C SER A 120 3.68 7.04 -14.48
N LEU A 121 4.93 7.10 -14.00
CA LEU A 121 6.02 7.84 -14.65
C LEU A 121 6.30 7.46 -16.12
N SER A 122 5.75 6.34 -16.60
CA SER A 122 5.89 5.86 -17.99
C SER A 122 4.57 5.90 -18.77
N ASP A 123 3.66 6.81 -18.41
CA ASP A 123 2.34 7.01 -19.04
C ASP A 123 1.42 5.77 -19.01
N ARG A 124 1.65 4.85 -18.07
CA ARG A 124 0.82 3.66 -17.85
C ARG A 124 -0.31 4.03 -16.91
N THR A 125 -1.45 3.37 -17.00
CA THR A 125 -2.63 3.80 -16.23
C THR A 125 -3.25 2.68 -15.43
N ALA A 126 -3.75 3.05 -14.26
CA ALA A 126 -4.57 2.19 -13.41
C ALA A 126 -5.81 2.95 -12.92
N GLU A 127 -6.96 2.27 -12.89
CA GLU A 127 -8.13 2.76 -12.19
C GLU A 127 -8.04 2.30 -10.72
N ILE A 128 -8.09 3.26 -9.80
CA ILE A 128 -7.92 3.09 -8.36
C ILE A 128 -9.19 3.52 -7.65
N ARG A 129 -9.66 2.70 -6.71
CA ARG A 129 -10.81 2.98 -5.87
C ARG A 129 -10.49 2.67 -4.42
N ILE A 130 -10.66 3.66 -3.57
CA ILE A 130 -10.55 3.53 -2.10
C ILE A 130 -11.95 3.28 -1.54
N GLY A 131 -12.14 2.17 -0.82
CA GLY A 131 -13.40 1.87 -0.18
C GLY A 131 -13.56 2.53 1.20
N ASN A 132 -14.67 2.24 1.86
CA ASN A 132 -14.92 2.79 3.19
C ASN A 132 -13.94 2.20 4.22
N PRO A 133 -13.45 3.02 5.17
CA PRO A 133 -12.56 2.54 6.20
C PRO A 133 -13.25 1.67 7.25
N GLU A 134 -12.44 0.84 7.89
CA GLU A 134 -12.75 0.20 9.16
C GLU A 134 -11.77 0.72 10.24
N ILE A 135 -12.26 0.89 11.47
CA ILE A 135 -11.41 1.23 12.62
C ILE A 135 -11.06 -0.07 13.33
N ASP A 136 -9.76 -0.36 13.44
CA ASP A 136 -9.25 -1.45 14.26
C ASP A 136 -8.65 -0.88 15.55
N THR A 137 -9.28 -1.23 16.67
CA THR A 137 -8.84 -0.88 18.03
C THR A 137 -8.23 -2.08 18.78
N SER A 138 -8.08 -3.23 18.10
CA SER A 138 -7.67 -4.51 18.68
C SER A 138 -6.30 -5.00 18.20
N GLY A 139 -5.85 -4.54 17.02
CA GLY A 139 -4.56 -4.87 16.43
C GLY A 139 -3.43 -3.90 16.80
N GLY A 140 -2.19 -4.32 16.51
CA GLY A 140 -0.97 -3.51 16.65
C GLY A 140 0.22 -4.30 17.18
N ASP A 141 1.37 -3.63 17.26
CA ASP A 141 2.56 -4.10 17.94
C ASP A 141 3.05 -3.05 18.96
N SER A 142 4.26 -3.22 19.51
CA SER A 142 4.81 -2.26 20.49
C SER A 142 5.17 -0.88 19.91
N TYR A 143 5.04 -0.68 18.60
CA TYR A 143 5.44 0.52 17.88
C TYR A 143 4.29 1.17 17.09
N PHE A 144 3.32 0.38 16.62
CA PHE A 144 2.18 0.83 15.82
C PHE A 144 0.86 0.30 16.41
N PRO A 145 -0.20 1.12 16.53
CA PRO A 145 -0.31 2.52 16.08
C PRO A 145 0.33 3.55 17.02
N GLY A 146 0.82 3.12 18.19
CA GLY A 146 1.39 3.98 19.23
C GLY A 146 0.35 4.51 20.23
N ASP A 147 0.81 5.10 21.32
CA ASP A 147 -0.04 5.60 22.39
C ASP A 147 -0.95 6.74 21.90
N GLY A 148 -2.24 6.67 22.27
CA GLY A 148 -3.23 7.70 21.91
C GLY A 148 -3.75 7.63 20.46
N MET A 149 -3.30 6.63 19.70
CA MET A 149 -3.67 6.41 18.32
C MET A 149 -4.53 5.15 18.16
N GLN A 150 -5.27 5.06 17.07
CA GLN A 150 -6.02 3.90 16.61
C GLN A 150 -5.69 3.62 15.14
N THR A 151 -5.90 2.39 14.69
CA THR A 151 -5.65 2.04 13.29
C THR A 151 -6.91 2.25 12.46
N VAL A 152 -6.76 2.89 11.30
CA VAL A 152 -7.79 2.95 10.26
C VAL A 152 -7.32 2.19 9.03
N ILE A 153 -8.17 1.28 8.53
CA ILE A 153 -7.86 0.37 7.43
C ILE A 153 -8.77 0.69 6.25
N TYR A 154 -8.18 0.98 5.09
CA TYR A 154 -8.91 1.22 3.85
C TYR A 154 -8.70 0.05 2.87
N PRO A 155 -9.77 -0.54 2.32
CA PRO A 155 -9.65 -1.44 1.18
C PRO A 155 -9.41 -0.63 -0.09
N VAL A 156 -8.51 -1.12 -0.94
CA VAL A 156 -8.14 -0.50 -2.21
C VAL A 156 -8.33 -1.51 -3.32
N THR A 157 -9.11 -1.15 -4.33
CA THR A 157 -9.18 -1.89 -5.59
C THR A 157 -8.41 -1.14 -6.65
N MET A 158 -7.51 -1.85 -7.34
CA MET A 158 -6.77 -1.32 -8.48
C MET A 158 -6.99 -2.22 -9.69
N LYS A 159 -7.26 -1.62 -10.85
CA LYS A 159 -7.38 -2.30 -12.14
C LYS A 159 -6.41 -1.66 -13.12
N ILE A 160 -5.50 -2.45 -13.69
CA ILE A 160 -4.51 -1.93 -14.63
C ILE A 160 -5.17 -1.80 -16.00
N THR A 161 -5.22 -0.57 -16.54
CA THR A 161 -5.97 -0.25 -17.76
C THR A 161 -5.08 -0.03 -18.98
N ASN A 162 -3.80 0.26 -18.79
CA ASN A 162 -2.82 0.38 -19.87
C ASN A 162 -1.41 0.03 -19.35
N GLY A 163 -0.73 -0.88 -20.03
CA GLY A 163 0.64 -1.28 -19.71
C GLY A 163 0.75 -2.08 -18.40
N SER A 164 1.98 -2.38 -17.98
CA SER A 164 2.22 -3.02 -16.68
C SER A 164 2.47 -1.97 -15.59
N PHE A 165 1.89 -2.12 -14.41
CA PHE A 165 1.97 -1.14 -13.34
C PHE A 165 2.80 -1.69 -12.18
N ILE A 166 3.69 -0.89 -11.59
CA ILE A 166 4.37 -1.28 -10.35
C ILE A 166 3.49 -0.84 -9.20
N VAL A 167 2.99 -1.79 -8.44
CA VAL A 167 2.18 -1.48 -7.25
C VAL A 167 3.07 -1.56 -6.01
N ALA A 168 2.82 -0.70 -5.04
CA ALA A 168 3.51 -0.71 -3.76
C ALA A 168 2.62 -0.06 -2.70
N ARG A 169 2.69 -0.54 -1.46
CA ARG A 169 1.98 0.13 -0.34
C ARG A 169 2.46 1.57 -0.11
N LEU A 170 3.72 1.87 -0.45
CA LEU A 170 4.33 3.19 -0.29
C LEU A 170 3.71 4.25 -1.22
N ALA A 171 3.02 3.83 -2.28
CA ALA A 171 2.30 4.73 -3.18
C ALA A 171 1.05 5.36 -2.54
N TYR A 172 0.70 4.98 -1.32
CA TYR A 172 -0.48 5.44 -0.60
C TYR A 172 -0.11 6.15 0.69
N GLY A 173 -0.79 7.27 0.95
CA GLY A 173 -0.71 8.02 2.19
C GLY A 173 -2.10 8.31 2.76
N LEU A 174 -2.11 8.80 4.00
CA LEU A 174 -3.28 9.42 4.62
C LEU A 174 -2.82 10.76 5.20
N VAL A 175 -3.59 11.81 4.99
CA VAL A 175 -3.35 13.13 5.57
C VAL A 175 -4.57 13.63 6.33
N ASP A 176 -4.34 14.45 7.35
CA ASP A 176 -5.40 15.18 8.06
C ASP A 176 -5.85 16.44 7.31
N ASP A 177 -6.74 17.25 7.92
CA ASP A 177 -7.27 18.48 7.32
C ASP A 177 -6.21 19.58 7.13
N GLN A 178 -5.09 19.47 7.83
CA GLN A 178 -3.95 20.38 7.76
C GLN A 178 -2.84 19.86 6.84
N ASP A 179 -3.10 18.77 6.12
CA ASP A 179 -2.14 18.11 5.23
C ASP A 179 -0.94 17.48 5.96
N ASN A 180 -1.09 17.16 7.26
CA ASN A 180 -0.07 16.41 7.99
C ASN A 180 -0.20 14.91 7.68
N PRO A 181 0.89 14.23 7.31
CA PRO A 181 0.86 12.81 6.99
C PRO A 181 0.68 11.95 8.24
N CYS A 182 -0.20 10.96 8.15
CA CYS A 182 -0.45 9.94 9.17
C CYS A 182 0.52 8.77 8.99
N GLN A 183 0.96 8.16 10.10
CA GLN A 183 1.88 7.04 10.07
C GLN A 183 1.25 5.81 9.37
N PRO A 184 1.87 5.26 8.31
CA PRO A 184 1.40 4.03 7.68
C PRO A 184 1.89 2.77 8.40
N ASP A 185 1.09 1.69 8.37
CA ASP A 185 1.50 0.34 8.79
C ASP A 185 2.39 -0.33 7.74
N THR A 186 3.63 0.15 7.62
CA THR A 186 4.58 -0.36 6.61
C THR A 186 5.30 -1.63 7.02
N LEU A 187 5.29 -1.99 8.31
CA LEU A 187 5.97 -3.18 8.83
C LEU A 187 5.02 -4.37 9.00
N GLY A 188 3.71 -4.14 8.86
CA GLY A 188 2.68 -5.18 9.00
C GLY A 188 2.40 -5.53 10.45
N GLY A 189 2.38 -4.51 11.32
CA GLY A 189 1.99 -4.64 12.73
C GLY A 189 0.49 -4.93 12.87
N VAL A 190 -0.33 -4.51 11.90
CA VAL A 190 -1.78 -4.79 11.86
C VAL A 190 -2.16 -5.61 10.64
N LEU A 191 -1.72 -5.20 9.45
CA LEU A 191 -2.03 -5.92 8.21
C LEU A 191 -0.94 -6.96 7.90
N PRO A 192 -1.29 -8.26 7.74
CA PRO A 192 -0.31 -9.24 7.29
C PRO A 192 0.12 -8.93 5.85
N LYS A 193 1.37 -9.26 5.50
CA LYS A 193 1.97 -8.91 4.19
C LYS A 193 1.09 -9.25 2.98
N GLY A 194 0.46 -10.42 2.99
CA GLY A 194 -0.41 -10.88 1.89
C GLY A 194 -1.69 -10.06 1.69
N GLU A 195 -2.12 -9.29 2.70
CA GLU A 195 -3.27 -8.38 2.59
C GLU A 195 -2.86 -6.99 2.11
N GLN A 196 -1.57 -6.66 2.11
CA GLN A 196 -1.04 -5.38 1.65
C GLN A 196 -0.60 -5.43 0.19
N PHE A 197 -0.30 -4.27 -0.37
CA PHE A 197 0.43 -4.18 -1.64
C PHE A 197 1.92 -4.45 -1.39
N GLU A 198 2.38 -5.60 -1.86
CA GLU A 198 3.81 -5.86 -2.03
C GLU A 198 4.32 -5.14 -3.28
N VAL A 199 5.64 -4.95 -3.36
CA VAL A 199 6.25 -4.36 -4.55
C VAL A 199 6.24 -5.40 -5.66
N GLU A 200 5.35 -5.24 -6.62
CA GLU A 200 5.22 -6.18 -7.75
C GLU A 200 4.80 -5.47 -9.03
N THR A 201 5.12 -6.08 -10.17
CA THR A 201 4.65 -5.64 -11.48
C THR A 201 3.36 -6.37 -11.84
N VAL A 202 2.27 -5.63 -11.95
CA VAL A 202 0.94 -6.13 -12.31
C VAL A 202 0.68 -5.87 -13.79
N GLN A 203 0.20 -6.87 -14.52
CA GLN A 203 -0.03 -6.77 -15.96
C GLN A 203 -1.36 -6.08 -16.29
N GLU A 204 -1.42 -5.46 -17.48
CA GLU A 204 -2.63 -4.87 -18.04
C GLU A 204 -3.82 -5.85 -17.97
N GLY A 205 -5.01 -5.32 -17.69
CA GLY A 205 -6.24 -6.10 -17.58
C GLY A 205 -6.41 -6.80 -16.22
N SER A 206 -5.35 -6.89 -15.41
CA SER A 206 -5.44 -7.47 -14.07
C SER A 206 -6.17 -6.53 -13.11
N SER A 207 -6.78 -7.11 -12.09
CA SER A 207 -7.31 -6.39 -10.95
C SER A 207 -6.85 -7.02 -9.65
N LEU A 208 -6.51 -6.18 -8.69
CA LEU A 208 -6.16 -6.57 -7.33
C LEU A 208 -6.97 -5.77 -6.33
N THR A 209 -7.28 -6.42 -5.21
CA THR A 209 -7.87 -5.76 -4.04
C THR A 209 -7.01 -6.09 -2.82
N LYS A 210 -6.47 -5.05 -2.20
CA LYS A 210 -5.58 -5.12 -1.04
C LYS A 210 -6.00 -4.06 -0.03
N LYS A 211 -5.33 -3.98 1.12
CA LYS A 211 -5.60 -3.03 2.18
C LYS A 211 -4.38 -2.14 2.44
N ILE A 212 -4.66 -0.94 2.91
CA ILE A 212 -3.68 0.00 3.47
C ILE A 212 -4.17 0.41 4.87
N ALA A 213 -3.26 0.64 5.79
CA ALA A 213 -3.59 0.99 7.17
C ALA A 213 -2.73 2.16 7.66
N PHE A 214 -3.34 3.02 8.48
CA PHE A 214 -2.70 4.21 9.03
C PHE A 214 -3.07 4.39 10.50
N ALA A 215 -2.17 4.94 11.29
CA ALA A 215 -2.45 5.38 12.65
C ALA A 215 -3.08 6.78 12.60
N VAL A 216 -4.21 6.94 13.28
CA VAL A 216 -4.90 8.23 13.47
C VAL A 216 -5.19 8.44 14.95
N PRO A 217 -5.35 9.69 15.41
CA PRO A 217 -5.74 9.96 16.79
C PRO A 217 -7.06 9.26 17.15
N ILE A 218 -7.17 8.75 18.39
CA ILE A 218 -8.42 8.16 18.87
C ILE A 218 -9.56 9.18 18.78
N GLY A 219 -10.69 8.77 18.19
CA GLY A 219 -11.85 9.64 18.01
C GLY A 219 -11.74 10.68 16.89
N ALA A 220 -10.73 10.56 16.01
CA ALA A 220 -10.59 11.41 14.84
C ALA A 220 -11.84 11.36 13.93
N ASP A 221 -12.24 12.52 13.43
CA ASP A 221 -13.31 12.65 12.44
C ASP A 221 -12.75 12.36 11.04
N LEU A 222 -12.90 11.12 10.57
CA LEU A 222 -12.36 10.66 9.29
C LEU A 222 -12.90 11.41 8.05
N SER A 223 -13.99 12.18 8.17
CA SER A 223 -14.46 13.06 7.07
C SER A 223 -13.51 14.20 6.76
N LYS A 224 -12.58 14.50 7.67
CA LYS A 224 -11.54 15.52 7.51
C LYS A 224 -10.25 15.00 6.90
N TYR A 225 -10.11 13.68 6.80
CA TYR A 225 -8.90 13.03 6.33
C TYR A 225 -9.01 12.70 4.85
N SER A 226 -7.87 12.66 4.18
CA SER A 226 -7.79 12.26 2.77
C SER A 226 -6.80 11.13 2.58
N VAL A 227 -7.23 10.03 1.98
CA VAL A 227 -6.32 9.03 1.42
C VAL A 227 -5.74 9.61 0.14
N VAL A 228 -4.43 9.57 -0.01
CA VAL A 228 -3.70 10.11 -1.16
C VAL A 228 -2.94 9.02 -1.88
N PHE A 229 -2.72 9.20 -3.18
CA PHE A 229 -1.94 8.31 -4.02
C PHE A 229 -0.92 9.09 -4.85
N ALA A 230 0.29 8.54 -4.97
CA ALA A 230 1.34 8.99 -5.87
C ALA A 230 2.10 7.78 -6.41
N ASP A 231 2.24 7.65 -7.73
CA ASP A 231 3.08 6.59 -8.31
C ASP A 231 4.55 6.85 -7.98
N ASP A 232 5.00 8.09 -8.15
CA ASP A 232 6.29 8.56 -7.66
C ASP A 232 6.20 9.02 -6.20
N TYR A 233 6.04 8.07 -5.29
CA TYR A 233 6.03 8.34 -3.85
C TYR A 233 7.35 8.92 -3.31
N ASN A 234 8.43 8.95 -4.10
CA ASN A 234 9.67 9.63 -3.70
C ASN A 234 9.56 11.16 -3.82
N SER A 235 8.68 11.65 -4.70
CA SER A 235 8.40 13.09 -4.81
C SER A 235 7.71 13.64 -3.56
N GLY A 236 6.91 12.81 -2.89
CA GLY A 236 6.10 13.18 -1.75
C GLY A 236 4.82 13.96 -2.08
N ASP A 237 4.52 14.19 -3.35
CA ASP A 237 3.35 14.93 -3.80
C ASP A 237 2.27 13.99 -4.35
N ALA A 238 1.02 14.14 -3.90
CA ALA A 238 -0.09 13.34 -4.37
C ALA A 238 -0.49 13.70 -5.82
N GLU A 239 -0.91 12.67 -6.55
CA GLU A 239 -1.62 12.81 -7.84
C GLU A 239 -3.12 12.75 -7.66
N LEU A 240 -3.58 11.90 -6.72
CA LEU A 240 -4.99 11.62 -6.47
C LEU A 240 -5.29 11.70 -4.98
N ALA A 241 -6.52 12.06 -4.64
CA ALA A 241 -6.99 12.07 -3.26
C ALA A 241 -8.46 11.62 -3.16
N TRP A 242 -8.80 10.98 -2.03
CA TRP A 242 -10.16 10.58 -1.68
C TRP A 242 -10.47 10.92 -0.22
N THR A 243 -11.71 11.34 0.05
CA THR A 243 -12.19 11.65 1.41
C THR A 243 -13.60 11.12 1.65
N ALA A 244 -13.97 10.86 2.91
CA ALA A 244 -15.34 10.49 3.24
C ALA A 244 -16.29 11.68 3.00
N LYS A 245 -17.58 11.39 2.76
CA LYS A 245 -18.59 12.44 2.56
C LYS A 245 -19.07 13.05 3.86
#